data_AF-A0A2E2ZC09-F1
#
_entry.id   AF-A0A2E2ZC09-F1
#
_cell.length_a   1.000
_cell.length_b   1.000
_cell.length_c   1.000
_cell.angle_alpha   90.00
_cell.angle_beta   90.00
_cell.angle_gamma   90.00
#
_symmetry.space_group_name_H-M   'P 1'
#
loop_
_entity.id
_entity.type
_entity.pdbx_description
1 polymer ?
#
loop_
_entity_poly.entity_id
_entity_poly.type
_entity_poly.pdbx_seq_one_letter_code
_entity_poly.pdbx_strand_id
1 'polypeptide(L)'
;MSWWNKLVKEKSVTEEKTQEDIRREALDAEKALATKKKEPWVAVLDTQVNPDNIRNGFFELDWNNEFIEQLLDAGYTGETNEQIVDQWFKTVISQMLEEEGQDSKRDAGYINVVPIDKGKSEIS
;
A
#
# COMPACT_ATOMS: atom_id res chain seq x y z
N MET A 1 -2.36 -39.10 30.32
CA MET A 1 -1.68 -39.07 29.00
C MET A 1 -2.50 -38.37 27.91
N SER A 2 -3.84 -38.44 27.89
CA SER A 2 -4.65 -37.78 26.83
C SER A 2 -4.75 -36.24 26.95
N TRP A 3 -4.74 -35.71 28.19
CA TRP A 3 -4.82 -34.26 28.43
C TRP A 3 -3.58 -33.47 27.95
N TRP A 4 -2.40 -34.10 28.03
CA TRP A 4 -1.14 -33.53 27.55
C TRP A 4 -1.10 -33.43 26.02
N ASN A 5 -1.62 -34.42 25.30
CA ASN A 5 -1.70 -34.39 23.84
C ASN A 5 -2.66 -33.31 23.31
N LYS A 6 -3.69 -32.93 24.09
CA LYS A 6 -4.64 -31.87 23.70
C LYS A 6 -4.02 -30.48 23.81
N LEU A 7 -3.27 -30.22 24.88
CA LEU A 7 -2.54 -28.95 25.09
C LEU A 7 -1.38 -28.76 24.11
N VAL A 8 -0.69 -29.83 23.73
CA VAL A 8 0.37 -29.77 22.70
C VAL A 8 -0.22 -29.51 21.31
N LYS A 9 -1.41 -30.06 21.01
CA LYS A 9 -2.11 -29.82 19.75
C LYS A 9 -2.62 -28.38 19.60
N GLU A 10 -3.04 -27.75 20.70
CA GLU A 10 -3.43 -26.32 20.73
C GLU A 10 -2.23 -25.36 20.60
N LYS A 11 -1.03 -25.76 21.02
CA LYS A 11 0.17 -24.89 21.05
C LYS A 11 1.01 -24.92 19.76
N SER A 12 0.62 -25.70 18.76
CA SER A 12 1.46 -26.00 17.57
C SER A 12 0.96 -25.45 16.24
N VAL A 13 -0.10 -24.62 16.25
CA VAL A 13 -0.47 -23.83 15.07
C VAL A 13 0.12 -22.42 15.24
N THR A 14 1.44 -22.34 15.30
CA THR A 14 2.11 -21.12 14.83
C THR A 14 1.97 -21.15 13.32
N GLU A 15 1.02 -20.38 12.78
CA GLU A 15 0.98 -20.11 11.33
C GLU A 15 2.37 -19.62 10.91
N GLU A 16 3.05 -20.41 10.08
CA GLU A 16 4.31 -19.99 9.48
C GLU A 16 4.01 -18.75 8.64
N LYS A 17 4.59 -17.61 9.02
CA LYS A 17 4.42 -16.35 8.29
C LYS A 17 4.81 -16.56 6.83
N THR A 18 3.95 -16.11 5.93
CA THR A 18 4.27 -16.11 4.50
C THR A 18 5.35 -15.07 4.20
N GLN A 19 5.96 -15.16 3.01
CA GLN A 19 6.91 -14.13 2.58
C GLN A 19 6.26 -12.74 2.49
N GLU A 20 4.97 -12.68 2.16
CA GLU A 20 4.23 -11.44 2.10
C GLU A 20 4.00 -10.84 3.49
N ASP A 21 3.68 -11.68 4.49
CA ASP A 21 3.58 -11.23 5.88
C ASP A 21 4.90 -10.64 6.38
N ILE A 22 6.02 -11.31 6.07
CA ILE A 22 7.36 -10.82 6.43
C ILE A 22 7.66 -9.48 5.74
N ARG A 23 7.28 -9.34 4.47
CA ARG A 23 7.45 -8.09 3.72
C ARG A 23 6.62 -6.95 4.33
N ARG A 24 5.34 -7.20 4.62
CA ARG A 24 4.45 -6.21 5.23
C ARG A 24 4.96 -5.77 6.61
N GLU A 25 5.42 -6.70 7.43
CA GLU A 25 6.03 -6.38 8.73
C GLU A 25 7.30 -5.53 8.60
N ALA A 26 8.11 -5.77 7.56
CA ALA A 26 9.28 -4.93 7.28
C ALA A 26 8.88 -3.51 6.87
N LEU A 27 7.88 -3.36 6.00
CA LEU A 27 7.36 -2.06 5.57
C LEU A 27 6.75 -1.28 6.76
N ASP A 28 6.00 -1.95 7.63
CA ASP A 28 5.48 -1.35 8.86
C ASP A 28 6.60 -0.84 9.78
N ALA A 29 7.69 -1.61 9.91
CA ALA A 29 8.84 -1.21 10.71
C ALA A 29 9.58 -0.01 10.09
N GLU A 30 9.71 0.04 8.76
CA GLU A 30 10.28 1.17 8.03
C GLU A 30 9.44 2.44 8.21
N LYS A 31 8.13 2.33 8.01
CA LYS A 31 7.17 3.42 8.23
C LYS A 31 7.27 3.97 9.65
N ALA A 32 7.25 3.08 10.65
CA ALA A 32 7.36 3.48 12.06
C ALA A 32 8.69 4.20 12.36
N LEU A 33 9.79 3.75 11.76
CA LEU A 33 11.09 4.40 11.90
C LEU A 33 11.10 5.78 11.26
N ALA A 34 10.54 5.93 10.05
CA ALA A 34 10.44 7.20 9.34
C ALA A 34 9.58 8.20 10.11
N THR A 35 8.40 7.79 10.59
CA THR A 35 7.56 8.63 11.45
C THR A 35 8.27 9.04 12.75
N LYS A 36 9.02 8.12 13.37
CA LYS A 36 9.82 8.49 14.56
C LYS A 36 10.88 9.55 14.25
N LYS A 37 11.42 9.56 13.03
CA LYS A 37 12.39 10.56 12.55
C LYS A 37 11.74 11.80 11.95
N LYS A 38 10.40 11.84 11.82
CA LYS A 38 9.65 12.87 11.10
C LYS A 38 10.08 13.00 9.63
N GLU A 39 10.34 11.86 9.01
CA GLU A 39 10.70 11.78 7.59
C GLU A 39 9.47 11.29 6.80
N PRO A 40 9.19 11.85 5.61
CA PRO A 40 8.11 11.39 4.75
C PRO A 40 8.39 9.96 4.28
N TRP A 41 7.36 9.11 4.30
CA TRP A 41 7.44 7.72 3.85
C TRP A 41 6.18 7.31 3.08
N VAL A 42 6.39 6.62 1.97
CA VAL A 42 5.35 6.02 1.12
C VAL A 42 5.90 4.73 0.49
N ALA A 43 5.08 3.69 0.39
CA ALA A 43 5.45 2.44 -0.28
C ALA A 43 4.26 1.79 -1.00
N VAL A 44 4.57 0.98 -2.02
CA VAL A 44 3.62 0.06 -2.64
C VAL A 44 3.60 -1.24 -1.84
N LEU A 45 2.45 -1.53 -1.23
CA LEU A 45 2.22 -2.77 -0.49
C LEU A 45 2.00 -3.93 -1.45
N ASP A 46 1.08 -3.76 -2.39
CA ASP A 46 0.69 -4.79 -3.34
C ASP A 46 0.40 -4.19 -4.73
N THR A 47 0.53 -5.02 -5.76
CA THR A 47 0.17 -4.69 -7.14
C THR A 47 -0.63 -5.82 -7.71
N GLN A 48 -1.89 -5.54 -8.02
CA GLN A 48 -2.81 -6.52 -8.58
C GLN A 48 -3.08 -6.18 -10.03
N VAL A 49 -3.10 -7.19 -10.88
CA VAL A 49 -3.45 -7.07 -12.30
C VAL A 49 -4.75 -7.80 -12.50
N ASN A 50 -5.70 -7.17 -13.21
CA ASN A 50 -6.91 -7.86 -13.62
C ASN A 50 -6.53 -8.92 -14.68
N PRO A 51 -6.75 -10.23 -14.42
CA PRO A 51 -6.35 -11.29 -15.34
C PRO A 51 -7.12 -11.24 -16.68
N ASP A 52 -8.35 -10.73 -16.69
CA ASP A 52 -9.18 -10.61 -17.89
C ASP A 52 -8.83 -9.37 -18.73
N ASN A 53 -8.25 -8.35 -18.09
CA ASN A 53 -7.70 -7.19 -18.78
C ASN A 53 -6.43 -6.70 -18.09
N ILE A 54 -5.28 -7.20 -18.56
CA ILE A 54 -3.96 -6.86 -18.00
C ILE A 54 -3.59 -5.37 -18.08
N ARG A 55 -4.34 -4.57 -18.85
CA ARG A 55 -4.17 -3.10 -18.88
C ARG A 55 -4.77 -2.43 -17.64
N ASN A 56 -5.60 -3.15 -16.91
CA ASN A 56 -6.22 -2.70 -15.67
C ASN A 56 -5.50 -3.37 -14.51
N GLY A 57 -4.94 -2.56 -13.63
CA GLY A 57 -4.32 -3.01 -12.39
C GLY A 57 -4.53 -1.98 -11.29
N PHE A 58 -4.28 -2.41 -10.06
CA PHE A 58 -4.44 -1.60 -8.86
C PHE A 58 -3.15 -1.64 -8.06
N PHE A 59 -2.76 -0.49 -7.53
CA PHE A 59 -1.67 -0.37 -6.57
C PHE A 59 -2.26 -0.13 -5.18
N GLU A 60 -1.88 -0.96 -4.22
CA GLU A 60 -2.14 -0.70 -2.80
C GLU A 60 -0.96 0.10 -2.26
N LEU A 61 -1.23 1.31 -1.78
CA LEU A 61 -0.22 2.22 -1.25
C LEU A 61 -0.44 2.42 0.25
N ASP A 62 0.66 2.59 0.99
CA ASP A 62 0.63 3.06 2.37
C ASP A 62 1.63 4.20 2.56
N TRP A 63 1.34 5.09 3.50
CA TRP A 63 2.10 6.31 3.76
C TRP A 63 1.98 6.76 5.22
N ASN A 64 2.89 7.63 5.65
CA ASN A 64 2.79 8.33 6.94
C ASN A 64 2.27 9.77 6.80
N ASN A 65 2.03 10.44 7.93
CA ASN A 65 1.48 11.81 7.93
C ASN A 65 2.46 12.82 7.35
N GLU A 66 3.76 12.64 7.59
CA GLU A 66 4.81 13.52 7.07
C GLU A 66 4.83 13.56 5.54
N PHE A 67 4.52 12.43 4.89
CA PHE A 67 4.35 12.39 3.44
C PHE A 67 3.15 13.24 2.98
N ILE A 68 2.01 13.15 3.68
CA ILE A 68 0.83 13.98 3.36
C ILE A 68 1.13 15.46 3.55
N GLU A 69 1.80 15.84 4.64
CA GLU A 69 2.22 17.23 4.88
C GLU A 69 3.09 17.75 3.73
N GLN A 70 4.03 16.93 3.25
CA GLN A 70 4.87 17.29 2.11
C GLN A 70 4.06 17.46 0.81
N LEU A 71 3.04 16.63 0.58
CA LEU A 71 2.15 16.78 -0.58
C LEU A 71 1.31 18.06 -0.49
N LEU A 72 0.79 18.38 0.70
CA LEU A 72 0.07 19.64 0.93
C LEU A 72 0.97 20.85 0.67
N ASP A 73 2.21 20.84 1.16
CA ASP A 73 3.20 21.89 0.91
C ASP A 73 3.56 22.02 -0.58
N ALA A 74 3.53 20.92 -1.33
CA ALA A 74 3.72 20.89 -2.77
C ALA A 74 2.49 21.36 -3.57
N GLY A 75 1.36 21.64 -2.90
CA GLY A 75 0.14 22.17 -3.50
C GLY A 75 -0.91 21.13 -3.87
N TYR A 76 -0.73 19.86 -3.51
CA TYR A 76 -1.80 18.87 -3.62
C TYR A 76 -2.87 19.15 -2.55
N THR A 77 -4.14 18.98 -2.90
CA THR A 77 -5.27 19.27 -1.99
C THR A 77 -6.38 18.24 -2.16
N GLY A 78 -7.15 17.98 -1.12
CA GLY A 78 -8.25 17.02 -1.15
C GLY A 78 -9.02 17.01 0.16
N GLU A 79 -10.20 16.39 0.16
CA GLU A 79 -11.02 16.20 1.35
C GLU A 79 -10.46 15.08 2.23
N THR A 80 -9.72 14.13 1.64
CA THR A 80 -9.10 13.01 2.34
C THR A 80 -7.65 12.81 1.89
N ASN A 81 -6.86 12.14 2.73
CA ASN A 81 -5.46 11.82 2.42
C ASN A 81 -5.35 10.95 1.17
N GLU A 82 -6.29 10.03 0.96
CA GLU A 82 -6.35 9.15 -0.20
C GLU A 82 -6.52 9.96 -1.49
N GLN A 83 -7.37 10.98 -1.48
CA GLN A 83 -7.54 11.87 -2.65
C GLN A 83 -6.26 12.67 -2.95
N ILE A 84 -5.52 13.07 -1.92
CA ILE A 84 -4.24 13.80 -2.08
C ILE A 84 -3.18 12.86 -2.68
N VAL A 85 -3.06 11.64 -2.16
CA VAL A 85 -2.10 10.64 -2.65
C VAL A 85 -2.44 10.17 -4.06
N ASP A 86 -3.72 9.96 -4.39
CA ASP A 86 -4.17 9.60 -5.73
C ASP A 86 -3.80 10.68 -6.77
N GLN A 87 -4.01 11.96 -6.45
CA GLN A 87 -3.61 13.06 -7.32
C GLN A 87 -2.09 13.11 -7.56
N TRP A 88 -1.30 12.95 -6.49
CA TRP A 88 0.15 12.87 -6.60
C TRP A 88 0.58 11.68 -7.46
N PHE A 89 0.03 10.51 -7.22
CA PHE A 89 0.40 9.29 -7.94
C PHE A 89 0.06 9.38 -9.44
N LYS A 90 -1.11 9.91 -9.79
CA LYS A 90 -1.47 10.21 -11.19
C LYS A 90 -0.50 11.20 -11.84
N THR A 91 -0.05 12.19 -11.08
CA THR A 91 0.93 13.17 -11.56
C THR A 91 2.27 12.48 -11.88
N VAL A 92 2.76 11.59 -11.00
CA VAL A 92 3.98 10.80 -11.24
C VAL A 92 3.86 9.96 -12.51
N ILE A 93 2.77 9.21 -12.68
CA ILE A 93 2.55 8.39 -13.89
C ILE A 93 2.52 9.26 -15.15
N SER A 94 1.82 10.39 -15.09
CA SER A 94 1.70 11.29 -16.24
C SER A 94 3.06 11.86 -16.66
N GLN A 95 3.89 12.26 -15.69
CA GLN A 95 5.25 12.74 -15.95
C GLN A 95 6.13 11.65 -16.57
N MET A 96 6.07 10.40 -16.06
CA MET A 96 6.80 9.28 -16.66
C MET A 96 6.41 9.03 -18.12
N LEU A 97 5.12 9.13 -18.45
CA LEU A 97 4.65 8.99 -19.84
C LEU A 97 5.16 10.13 -20.74
N GLU A 98 5.15 11.36 -20.26
CA GLU A 98 5.66 12.52 -21.01
C GLU A 98 7.17 12.41 -21.27
N GLU A 99 7.94 11.97 -20.27
CA GLU A 99 9.39 11.74 -20.41
C GLU A 99 9.71 10.67 -21.46
N GLU A 100 8.88 9.64 -21.59
CA GLU A 100 8.99 8.61 -22.63
C GLU A 100 8.46 9.05 -24.01
N GLY A 101 8.01 10.30 -24.15
CA GLY A 101 7.41 10.83 -25.37
C GLY A 101 6.05 10.19 -25.70
N GLN A 102 5.39 9.60 -24.70
CA GLN A 102 4.06 9.03 -24.82
C GLN A 102 2.99 10.09 -24.51
N ASP A 103 1.78 9.90 -25.04
CA ASP A 103 0.65 10.79 -24.75
C ASP A 103 0.18 10.57 -23.30
N SER A 104 0.31 11.61 -22.46
CA SER A 104 -0.11 11.61 -21.05
C SER A 104 -1.61 11.64 -20.85
N LYS A 105 -2.40 11.84 -21.92
CA LYS A 105 -3.88 11.82 -21.88
C LYS A 105 -4.48 10.43 -22.04
N ARG A 106 -3.67 9.38 -22.00
CA ARG A 106 -4.17 8.00 -22.00
C ARG A 106 -4.91 7.74 -20.68
N ASP A 107 -6.05 7.06 -20.77
CA ASP A 107 -6.86 6.66 -19.62
C ASP A 107 -6.04 5.72 -18.73
N ALA A 108 -5.32 6.29 -17.76
CA ALA A 108 -4.61 5.53 -16.74
C ALA A 108 -5.69 4.87 -15.89
N GLY A 109 -5.72 3.53 -15.85
CA GLY A 109 -6.79 2.76 -15.24
C GLY A 109 -7.16 3.19 -13.81
N TYR A 110 -8.29 2.68 -13.32
CA TYR A 110 -8.80 3.03 -11.99
C TYR A 110 -7.83 2.60 -10.88
N ILE A 111 -7.47 3.53 -9.99
CA ILE A 111 -6.69 3.27 -8.77
C ILE A 111 -7.67 3.23 -7.59
N ASN A 112 -7.65 2.14 -6.83
CA ASN A 112 -8.41 2.02 -5.59
C ASN A 112 -7.45 2.19 -4.41
N VAL A 113 -7.60 3.30 -3.68
CA VAL A 113 -6.78 3.59 -2.50
C VAL A 113 -7.60 3.21 -1.27
N VAL A 114 -7.18 2.19 -0.53
CA VAL A 114 -7.87 1.72 0.68
C VAL A 114 -6.96 1.93 1.90
N PRO A 115 -7.38 2.70 2.91
CA PRO A 115 -6.63 2.77 4.16
C PRO A 115 -6.74 1.44 4.91
N ILE A 116 -5.60 0.90 5.34
CA ILE A 116 -5.58 -0.28 6.21
C ILE A 116 -5.98 0.17 7.62
N ASP A 117 -7.27 0.02 7.96
CA ASP A 117 -7.62 -0.22 9.35
C ASP A 117 -7.11 -1.63 9.71
N LYS A 118 -6.49 -1.76 10.88
CA LYS A 118 -5.74 -2.95 11.28
C LYS A 118 -6.64 -4.19 11.23
N GLY A 119 -6.46 -5.01 10.19
CA GLY A 119 -6.85 -6.42 10.19
C GLY A 119 -8.07 -6.85 9.38
N LYS A 120 -8.50 -6.11 8.33
CA LYS A 120 -9.51 -6.64 7.41
C LYS A 120 -9.25 -6.29 5.94
N SER A 121 -8.52 -7.17 5.26
CA SER A 121 -8.61 -7.33 3.81
C SER A 121 -9.84 -8.20 3.52
N GLU A 122 -10.97 -7.60 3.17
CA GLU A 122 -12.06 -8.35 2.52
C GLU A 122 -11.79 -8.38 1.01
N ILE A 123 -11.56 -9.59 0.51
CA ILE A 123 -11.43 -9.89 -0.92
C ILE A 123 -12.87 -10.02 -1.47
N SER A 124 -13.21 -9.29 -2.52
CA SER A 124 -14.39 -9.54 -3.36
C SER A 124 -13.97 -9.66 -4.82
#